data_AF-A0A173YWA2-F1
#
_entry.id   AF-A0A173YWA2-F1
#
_cell.length_a   1.000
_cell.length_b   1.000
_cell.length_c   1.000
_cell.angle_alpha   90.00
_cell.angle_beta   90.00
_cell.angle_gamma   90.00
#
_symmetry.space_group_name_H-M   'P 1'
#
loop_
_entity.id
_entity.type
_entity.pdbx_description
1 polymer ?
#
loop_
_entity_poly.entity_id
_entity_poly.type
_entity_poly.pdbx_seq_one_letter_code
_entity_poly.pdbx_strand_id
1 'polypeptide(L)'
;MNTVADCLQRHYRVVVFAVYLAVVIVTMAFHEPWFDEAQSWLIARDCPYRDLLLVRPHYEGHPPLWWLLLSIPAKLGVPYEWGLKGVELVCSALMCGLLVFRAPLPRLAVALLPFTYFLCYQYGVTSRPYALMCCALFVIAACWKSRDEHPWRLTAAFVLLCCTSSYGIALACAFALVWMVRAIRGATGRPAVRDGLFGNPARFAAWMVLLAVGLVLTACVLPRSDTFGAVQDPGGNPPIAQFALFWTVLPAESMFTAFAGDVSLHGLHMGVLAIALCVALSLAIWSVLARVALRRKNLDLLLVTYVLLSLCATKYFSMHHIGIIFALFVVQLWINVQDKALGIADIPLPTPLSRSLRAACATHAVRVAHIARIAIVVALLPSLVWTAAAIACDIRYDYSAGRALATFVRNNNLEHDRWVSFWRYLPDTTWPDGTHTNRMEDTHRYSWPAIAANPYFARNLLDCTYEGRTFVPNQVPSRAQMNREIASCAAEGAPEFLIGDTDFPQYFFHRLGLKRGDYRQIVVASQHVPWKTWVTSSDIAVYVRSDVYRTLPHA
;
A
#
# COMPACT_ATOMS: atom_id res chain seq x y z
N MET A 1 -5.68 27.52 -39.33
CA MET A 1 -4.85 27.51 -38.10
C MET A 1 -5.55 26.64 -37.09
N ASN A 2 -4.95 25.51 -36.68
CA ASN A 2 -5.50 24.72 -35.57
C ASN A 2 -5.43 25.59 -34.32
N THR A 3 -6.54 25.78 -33.63
CA THR A 3 -6.55 26.54 -32.38
C THR A 3 -5.77 25.77 -31.32
N VAL A 4 -5.28 26.45 -30.28
CA VAL A 4 -4.64 25.79 -29.11
C VAL A 4 -5.58 24.72 -28.53
N ALA A 5 -6.89 24.95 -28.56
CA ALA A 5 -7.91 23.99 -28.14
C ALA A 5 -7.94 22.71 -29.01
N ASP A 6 -7.80 22.81 -30.33
CA ASP A 6 -7.75 21.65 -31.23
C ASP A 6 -6.49 20.80 -31.02
N CYS A 7 -5.35 21.47 -30.77
CA CYS A 7 -4.09 20.81 -30.43
C CYS A 7 -4.19 20.09 -29.08
N LEU A 8 -4.72 20.76 -28.05
CA LEU A 8 -4.95 20.17 -26.73
C LEU A 8 -5.93 18.98 -26.80
N GLN A 9 -6.97 19.05 -27.63
CA GLN A 9 -7.91 17.95 -27.80
C GLN A 9 -7.28 16.72 -28.46
N ARG A 10 -6.33 16.92 -29.39
CA ARG A 10 -5.60 15.84 -30.06
C ARG A 10 -4.53 15.23 -29.15
N HIS A 11 -3.89 16.03 -28.30
CA HIS A 11 -2.76 15.62 -27.45
C HIS A 11 -3.09 15.54 -25.95
N TYR A 12 -4.38 15.57 -25.56
CA TYR A 12 -4.79 15.68 -24.15
C TYR A 12 -4.17 14.60 -23.27
N ARG A 13 -4.02 13.37 -23.78
CA ARG A 13 -3.40 12.25 -23.03
C ARG A 13 -1.93 12.53 -22.69
N VAL A 14 -1.19 13.12 -23.63
CA VAL A 14 0.22 13.50 -23.41
C VAL A 14 0.29 14.61 -22.37
N VAL A 15 -0.60 15.61 -22.47
CA VAL A 15 -0.66 16.72 -21.50
C VAL A 15 -1.03 16.20 -20.10
N VAL A 16 -2.07 15.38 -19.97
CA VAL A 16 -2.48 14.77 -18.70
C VAL A 16 -1.33 13.98 -18.08
N PHE A 17 -0.65 13.15 -18.88
CA PHE A 17 0.49 12.36 -18.40
C PHE A 17 1.67 13.24 -17.98
N ALA A 18 2.00 14.27 -18.75
CA ALA A 18 3.07 15.21 -18.41
C ALA A 18 2.76 15.99 -17.11
N VAL A 19 1.51 16.44 -16.93
CA VAL A 19 1.07 17.11 -15.71
C VAL A 19 1.09 16.14 -14.52
N TYR A 20 0.65 14.90 -14.69
CA TYR A 20 0.76 13.86 -13.65
C TYR A 20 2.20 13.67 -13.20
N LEU A 21 3.13 13.48 -14.14
CA LEU A 21 4.55 13.34 -13.81
C LEU A 21 5.09 14.58 -13.09
N ALA A 22 4.73 15.78 -13.55
CA ALA A 22 5.15 17.01 -12.89
C ALA A 22 4.65 17.08 -11.44
N VAL A 23 3.37 16.75 -11.19
CA VAL A 23 2.79 16.73 -9.84
C VAL A 23 3.51 15.70 -8.94
N VAL A 24 3.73 14.49 -9.44
CA VAL A 24 4.42 13.43 -8.69
C VAL A 24 5.87 13.83 -8.38
N ILE A 25 6.62 14.32 -9.38
CA ILE A 25 8.01 14.74 -9.21
C ILE A 25 8.12 15.89 -8.20
N VAL A 26 7.25 16.90 -8.30
CA VAL A 26 7.22 18.01 -7.35
C VAL A 26 6.91 17.49 -5.95
N THR A 27 5.89 16.65 -5.79
CA THR A 27 5.55 16.09 -4.47
C THR A 27 6.70 15.26 -3.89
N MET A 28 7.32 14.39 -4.70
CA MET A 28 8.48 13.58 -4.30
C MET A 28 9.68 14.42 -3.85
N ALA A 29 9.84 15.64 -4.37
CA ALA A 29 10.93 16.52 -3.97
C ALA A 29 10.78 17.00 -2.52
N PHE A 30 9.55 17.13 -2.02
CA PHE A 30 9.26 17.48 -0.63
C PHE A 30 9.07 16.26 0.26
N HIS A 31 8.45 15.21 -0.29
CA HIS A 31 8.13 13.98 0.44
C HIS A 31 9.35 13.42 1.17
N GLU A 32 9.19 13.11 2.45
CA GLU A 32 10.24 12.47 3.23
C GLU A 32 9.95 10.99 3.42
N PRO A 33 10.85 10.10 2.97
CA PRO A 33 10.65 8.68 3.14
C PRO A 33 10.51 8.28 4.62
N TRP A 34 9.44 7.55 4.93
CA TRP A 34 9.14 7.08 6.29
C TRP A 34 9.63 5.66 6.53
N PHE A 35 9.26 5.09 7.69
CA PHE A 35 9.71 3.79 8.17
C PHE A 35 9.64 2.67 7.14
N ASP A 36 8.48 2.40 6.52
CA ASP A 36 8.32 1.27 5.58
C ASP A 36 9.21 1.41 4.33
N GLU A 37 9.43 2.65 3.88
CA GLU A 37 10.29 2.97 2.74
C GLU A 37 11.77 2.77 3.09
N ALA A 38 12.18 3.25 4.27
CA ALA A 38 13.54 3.08 4.78
C ALA A 38 13.87 1.61 5.07
N GLN A 39 12.96 0.90 5.73
CA GLN A 39 13.03 -0.55 5.97
C GLN A 39 13.27 -1.29 4.65
N SER A 40 12.46 -1.00 3.61
CA SER A 40 12.58 -1.65 2.30
C SER A 40 13.93 -1.36 1.63
N TRP A 41 14.41 -0.12 1.72
CA TRP A 41 15.70 0.27 1.17
C TRP A 41 16.89 -0.38 1.88
N LEU A 42 16.88 -0.39 3.22
CA LEU A 42 17.94 -0.99 4.03
C LEU A 42 18.04 -2.49 3.79
N ILE A 43 16.90 -3.19 3.70
CA ILE A 43 16.87 -4.60 3.31
C ILE A 43 17.52 -4.77 1.93
N ALA A 44 17.13 -3.97 0.93
CA ALA A 44 17.67 -4.08 -0.43
C ALA A 44 19.17 -3.76 -0.52
N ARG A 45 19.64 -2.76 0.25
CA ARG A 45 21.05 -2.35 0.32
C ARG A 45 21.90 -3.41 1.00
N ASP A 46 21.47 -3.85 2.19
CA ASP A 46 22.35 -4.53 3.15
C ASP A 46 22.20 -6.06 3.15
N CYS A 47 21.08 -6.63 2.69
CA CYS A 47 20.96 -8.09 2.57
C CYS A 47 21.71 -8.64 1.33
N PRO A 48 22.32 -9.83 1.44
CA PRO A 48 22.77 -10.58 0.26
C PRO A 48 21.54 -11.04 -0.55
N TYR A 49 21.72 -11.23 -1.87
CA TYR A 49 20.63 -11.68 -2.75
C TYR A 49 19.98 -12.99 -2.30
N ARG A 50 20.76 -13.90 -1.72
CA ARG A 50 20.23 -15.14 -1.10
C ARG A 50 19.15 -14.83 -0.07
N ASP A 51 19.40 -13.87 0.81
CA ASP A 51 18.49 -13.56 1.90
C ASP A 51 17.28 -12.78 1.40
N LEU A 52 17.47 -11.89 0.41
CA LEU A 52 16.38 -11.20 -0.28
C LEU A 52 15.38 -12.19 -0.91
N LEU A 53 15.87 -13.31 -1.46
CA LEU A 53 15.04 -14.30 -2.15
C LEU A 53 14.46 -15.37 -1.23
N LEU A 54 15.21 -15.80 -0.21
CA LEU A 54 14.92 -17.03 0.53
C LEU A 54 14.65 -16.83 2.02
N VAL A 55 14.95 -15.66 2.59
CA VAL A 55 14.83 -15.42 4.03
C VAL A 55 13.85 -14.30 4.33
N ARG A 56 14.10 -13.10 3.78
CA ARG A 56 13.30 -11.90 4.06
C ARG A 56 11.82 -12.03 3.67
N PRO A 57 11.43 -12.67 2.55
CA PRO A 57 10.02 -12.82 2.19
C PRO A 57 9.15 -13.49 3.27
N HIS A 58 9.72 -14.42 4.05
CA HIS A 58 9.02 -15.11 5.13
C HIS A 58 8.74 -14.24 6.37
N TYR A 59 9.52 -13.18 6.57
CA TYR A 59 9.41 -12.30 7.74
C TYR A 59 8.64 -11.01 7.43
N GLU A 60 8.73 -10.54 6.19
CA GLU A 60 8.07 -9.31 5.73
C GLU A 60 6.71 -9.60 5.08
N GLY A 61 6.45 -10.85 4.67
CA GLY A 61 5.16 -11.27 4.13
C GLY A 61 4.89 -10.79 2.71
N HIS A 62 5.92 -10.39 1.95
CA HIS A 62 5.78 -9.99 0.55
C HIS A 62 6.86 -10.60 -0.37
N PRO A 63 6.55 -10.80 -1.68
CA PRO A 63 7.49 -11.34 -2.64
C PRO A 63 8.69 -10.40 -2.89
N PRO A 64 9.81 -10.93 -3.41
CA PRO A 64 11.09 -10.20 -3.39
C PRO A 64 11.26 -9.12 -4.46
N LEU A 65 10.35 -9.00 -5.44
CA LEU A 65 10.55 -8.15 -6.62
C LEU A 65 10.85 -6.69 -6.26
N TRP A 66 10.15 -6.13 -5.27
CA TRP A 66 10.37 -4.76 -4.84
C TRP A 66 11.80 -4.53 -4.37
N TRP A 67 12.33 -5.39 -3.50
CA TRP A 67 13.72 -5.27 -3.06
C TRP A 67 14.71 -5.56 -4.17
N LEU A 68 14.40 -6.46 -5.10
CA LEU A 68 15.28 -6.69 -6.26
C LEU A 68 15.40 -5.42 -7.10
N LEU A 69 14.31 -4.68 -7.33
CA LEU A 69 14.33 -3.40 -8.03
C LEU A 69 15.13 -2.35 -7.24
N LEU A 70 14.89 -2.22 -5.94
CA LEU A 70 15.63 -1.29 -5.07
C LEU A 70 17.12 -1.65 -4.92
N SER A 71 17.45 -2.94 -4.98
CA SER A 71 18.83 -3.41 -4.78
C SER A 71 19.77 -2.90 -5.88
N ILE A 72 19.24 -2.61 -7.08
CA ILE A 72 20.01 -2.10 -8.20
C ILE A 72 20.63 -0.73 -7.82
N PRO A 73 19.86 0.35 -7.57
CA PRO A 73 20.45 1.62 -7.17
C PRO A 73 21.11 1.53 -5.78
N ALA A 74 20.55 0.79 -4.83
CA ALA A 74 21.08 0.74 -3.47
C ALA A 74 22.49 0.13 -3.40
N LYS A 75 22.75 -0.97 -4.13
CA LYS A 75 24.08 -1.61 -4.17
C LYS A 75 25.05 -0.92 -5.12
N LEU A 76 24.56 -0.10 -6.05
CA LEU A 76 25.39 0.80 -6.87
C LEU A 76 25.80 2.08 -6.14
N GLY A 77 25.36 2.29 -4.89
CA GLY A 77 25.70 3.46 -4.10
C GLY A 77 24.94 4.73 -4.47
N VAL A 78 23.81 4.60 -5.18
CA VAL A 78 22.92 5.75 -5.42
C VAL A 78 22.39 6.25 -4.07
N PRO A 79 22.37 7.57 -3.80
CA PRO A 79 21.86 8.09 -2.55
C PRO A 79 20.42 7.65 -2.27
N TYR A 80 20.13 7.38 -0.99
CA TYR A 80 18.88 6.77 -0.53
C TYR A 80 17.62 7.34 -1.20
N GLU A 81 17.36 8.63 -1.02
CA GLU A 81 16.13 9.24 -1.53
C GLU A 81 16.06 9.20 -3.07
N TRP A 82 17.17 9.44 -3.77
CA TRP A 82 17.21 9.44 -5.23
C TRP A 82 16.96 8.05 -5.81
N GLY A 83 17.59 7.02 -5.24
CA GLY A 83 17.44 5.65 -5.70
C GLY A 83 16.05 5.10 -5.42
N LEU A 84 15.53 5.33 -4.21
CA LEU A 84 14.20 4.88 -3.80
C LEU A 84 13.10 5.57 -4.63
N LYS A 85 13.08 6.90 -4.65
CA LYS A 85 12.06 7.69 -5.37
C LYS A 85 12.19 7.53 -6.88
N GLY A 86 13.39 7.30 -7.39
CA GLY A 86 13.61 7.04 -8.82
C GLY A 86 12.97 5.73 -9.28
N VAL A 87 13.08 4.65 -8.49
CA VAL A 87 12.40 3.38 -8.78
C VAL A 87 10.89 3.56 -8.70
N GLU A 88 10.39 4.24 -7.66
CA GLU A 88 8.97 4.54 -7.52
C GLU A 88 8.44 5.35 -8.71
N LEU A 89 9.13 6.43 -9.11
CA LEU A 89 8.71 7.28 -10.22
C LEU A 89 8.55 6.49 -11.53
N VAL A 90 9.45 5.53 -11.81
CA VAL A 90 9.32 4.63 -12.96
C VAL A 90 8.07 3.76 -12.82
N CYS A 91 7.82 3.18 -11.65
CA CYS A 91 6.63 2.38 -11.40
C CYS A 91 5.34 3.20 -11.53
N SER A 92 5.27 4.41 -10.97
CA SER A 92 4.10 5.28 -11.06
C SER A 92 3.88 5.80 -12.49
N ALA A 93 4.96 6.09 -13.22
CA ALA A 93 4.90 6.45 -14.64
C ALA A 93 4.34 5.30 -15.50
N LEU A 94 4.73 4.05 -15.24
CA LEU A 94 4.18 2.88 -15.92
C LEU A 94 2.70 2.69 -15.59
N MET A 95 2.32 2.77 -14.31
CA MET A 95 0.94 2.66 -13.83
C MET A 95 0.02 3.69 -14.52
N CYS A 96 0.33 4.98 -14.38
CA CYS A 96 -0.52 6.04 -14.91
C CYS A 96 -0.37 6.24 -16.42
N GLY A 97 0.80 5.96 -17.00
CA GLY A 97 0.98 5.92 -18.45
C GLY A 97 0.05 4.88 -19.08
N LEU A 98 -0.02 3.68 -18.50
CA LEU A 98 -0.92 2.64 -18.99
C LEU A 98 -2.40 3.07 -18.88
N LEU A 99 -2.80 3.63 -17.73
CA LEU A 99 -4.14 4.18 -17.52
C LEU A 99 -4.48 5.26 -18.56
N VAL A 100 -3.62 6.27 -18.72
CA VAL A 100 -3.88 7.42 -19.58
C VAL A 100 -3.93 7.03 -21.06
N PHE A 101 -3.01 6.16 -21.51
CA PHE A 101 -2.86 5.84 -22.93
C PHE A 101 -3.69 4.64 -23.39
N ARG A 102 -4.11 3.73 -22.50
CA ARG A 102 -4.83 2.50 -22.89
C ARG A 102 -6.24 2.37 -22.32
N ALA A 103 -6.61 3.10 -21.27
CA ALA A 103 -7.93 2.94 -20.69
C ALA A 103 -9.04 3.33 -21.70
N PRO A 104 -10.09 2.51 -21.84
CA PRO A 104 -11.25 2.79 -22.69
C PRO A 104 -12.27 3.71 -22.00
N LEU A 105 -11.88 4.36 -20.91
CA LEU A 105 -12.77 5.17 -20.07
C LEU A 105 -13.10 6.51 -20.74
N PRO A 106 -14.18 7.19 -20.32
CA PRO A 106 -14.51 8.53 -20.81
C PRO A 106 -13.34 9.50 -20.62
N ARG A 107 -13.13 10.42 -21.58
CA ARG A 107 -11.98 11.35 -21.58
C ARG A 107 -11.79 12.07 -20.24
N LEU A 108 -12.87 12.52 -19.61
CA LEU A 108 -12.84 13.20 -18.33
C LEU A 108 -12.37 12.28 -17.18
N ALA A 109 -12.81 11.02 -17.18
CA ALA A 109 -12.32 10.05 -16.19
C ALA A 109 -10.83 9.75 -16.40
N VAL A 110 -10.37 9.58 -17.64
CA VAL A 110 -8.94 9.41 -17.96
C VAL A 110 -8.11 10.62 -17.55
N ALA A 111 -8.67 11.83 -17.63
CA ALA A 111 -8.00 13.06 -17.23
C ALA A 111 -7.93 13.23 -15.70
N LEU A 112 -8.89 12.71 -14.93
CA LEU A 112 -8.97 12.93 -13.48
C LEU A 112 -8.45 11.75 -12.65
N LEU A 113 -8.61 10.51 -13.11
CA LEU A 113 -8.18 9.32 -12.36
C LEU A 113 -6.71 9.33 -11.95
N PRO A 114 -5.74 9.75 -12.79
CA PRO A 114 -4.34 9.81 -12.38
C PRO A 114 -4.09 10.69 -11.15
N PHE A 115 -4.96 11.68 -10.91
CA PHE A 115 -4.84 12.66 -9.83
C PHE A 115 -5.66 12.29 -8.57
N THR A 116 -6.18 11.06 -8.48
CA THR A 116 -6.86 10.57 -7.28
C THR A 116 -5.86 10.18 -6.20
N TYR A 117 -6.30 10.15 -4.95
CA TYR A 117 -5.43 9.99 -3.78
C TYR A 117 -4.55 8.75 -3.88
N PHE A 118 -5.13 7.62 -4.28
CA PHE A 118 -4.39 6.37 -4.37
C PHE A 118 -3.40 6.35 -5.53
N LEU A 119 -3.74 6.87 -6.71
CA LEU A 119 -2.87 6.78 -7.90
C LEU A 119 -1.83 7.93 -7.97
N CYS A 120 -2.15 9.08 -7.39
CA CYS A 120 -1.30 10.26 -7.41
C CYS A 120 -0.41 10.36 -6.19
N TYR A 121 -0.98 10.16 -5.00
CA TYR A 121 -0.27 10.37 -3.75
C TYR A 121 0.21 9.04 -3.15
N GLN A 122 -0.72 8.19 -2.69
CA GLN A 122 -0.36 6.99 -1.93
C GLN A 122 0.52 5.98 -2.72
N TYR A 123 0.23 5.76 -4.00
CA TYR A 123 0.99 4.86 -4.88
C TYR A 123 1.75 5.62 -5.98
N GLY A 124 1.74 6.96 -5.92
CA GLY A 124 2.51 7.78 -6.84
C GLY A 124 3.75 8.37 -6.19
N VAL A 125 3.72 8.60 -4.88
CA VAL A 125 4.75 9.33 -4.13
C VAL A 125 5.40 8.44 -3.07
N THR A 126 4.59 7.72 -2.27
CA THR A 126 5.11 6.80 -1.25
C THR A 126 5.66 5.53 -1.90
N SER A 127 6.97 5.30 -1.75
CA SER A 127 7.74 4.30 -2.49
C SER A 127 7.47 2.88 -2.00
N ARG A 128 6.45 2.24 -2.57
CA ARG A 128 5.95 0.92 -2.16
C ARG A 128 5.52 0.12 -3.40
N PRO A 129 5.45 -1.23 -3.34
CA PRO A 129 5.18 -2.05 -4.52
C PRO A 129 3.79 -1.90 -5.16
N TYR A 130 2.90 -1.07 -4.59
CA TYR A 130 1.50 -0.98 -5.03
C TYR A 130 1.33 -0.25 -6.36
N ALA A 131 2.24 0.66 -6.75
CA ALA A 131 2.23 1.26 -8.08
C ALA A 131 2.40 0.19 -9.17
N LEU A 132 3.37 -0.71 -8.95
CA LEU A 132 3.65 -1.83 -9.83
C LEU A 132 2.50 -2.86 -9.84
N MET A 133 1.87 -3.07 -8.68
CA MET A 133 0.67 -3.90 -8.56
C MET A 133 -0.49 -3.35 -9.39
N CYS A 134 -0.76 -2.04 -9.31
CA CYS A 134 -1.77 -1.36 -10.11
C CYS A 134 -1.44 -1.40 -11.61
N CYS A 135 -0.16 -1.24 -11.96
CA CYS A 135 0.31 -1.42 -13.33
C CYS A 135 -0.02 -2.83 -13.85
N ALA A 136 0.31 -3.89 -13.10
CA ALA A 136 0.00 -5.27 -13.48
C ALA A 136 -1.51 -5.50 -13.66
N LEU A 137 -2.32 -4.95 -12.76
CA LEU A 137 -3.78 -4.99 -12.84
C LEU A 137 -4.31 -4.29 -14.10
N PHE A 138 -3.76 -3.13 -14.48
CA PHE A 138 -4.14 -2.44 -15.72
C PHE A 138 -3.68 -3.20 -16.98
N VAL A 139 -2.54 -3.91 -16.94
CA VAL A 139 -2.13 -4.79 -18.05
C VAL A 139 -3.12 -5.96 -18.18
N ILE A 140 -3.53 -6.57 -17.05
CA ILE A 140 -4.56 -7.61 -17.03
C ILE A 140 -5.85 -7.07 -17.66
N ALA A 141 -6.30 -5.87 -17.27
CA ALA A 141 -7.48 -5.23 -17.83
C ALA A 141 -7.36 -5.05 -19.36
N ALA A 142 -6.21 -4.59 -19.84
CA ALA A 142 -5.95 -4.38 -21.26
C ALA A 142 -5.91 -5.70 -22.07
N CYS A 143 -5.43 -6.78 -21.48
CA CYS A 143 -5.29 -8.09 -22.12
C CYS A 143 -6.50 -9.02 -21.95
N TRP A 144 -7.47 -8.67 -21.09
CA TRP A 144 -8.56 -9.57 -20.72
C TRP A 144 -9.42 -10.05 -21.89
N LYS A 145 -9.68 -9.15 -22.85
CA LYS A 145 -10.51 -9.44 -24.03
C LYS A 145 -9.86 -10.48 -24.96
N SER A 146 -8.54 -10.41 -25.14
CA SER A 146 -7.75 -11.31 -26.02
C SER A 146 -7.05 -12.43 -25.25
N ARG A 147 -7.49 -12.74 -24.03
CA ARG A 147 -6.88 -13.76 -23.16
C ARG A 147 -6.76 -15.15 -23.80
N ASP A 148 -7.73 -15.55 -24.61
CA ASP A 148 -7.74 -16.87 -25.25
C ASP A 148 -6.89 -16.91 -26.54
N GLU A 149 -6.72 -15.75 -27.19
CA GLU A 149 -5.87 -15.58 -28.40
C GLU A 149 -4.38 -15.44 -28.02
N HIS A 150 -4.10 -14.76 -26.90
CA HIS A 150 -2.76 -14.44 -26.45
C HIS A 150 -2.56 -14.76 -24.95
N PRO A 151 -2.67 -16.05 -24.56
CA PRO A 151 -2.64 -16.47 -23.16
C PRO A 151 -1.36 -16.04 -22.44
N TRP A 152 -0.21 -16.07 -23.12
CA TRP A 152 1.08 -15.69 -22.53
C TRP A 152 1.19 -14.21 -22.17
N ARG A 153 0.50 -13.31 -22.88
CA ARG A 153 0.49 -11.87 -22.51
C ARG A 153 -0.23 -11.66 -21.18
N LEU A 154 -1.35 -12.34 -21.00
CA LEU A 154 -2.11 -12.27 -19.75
C LEU A 154 -1.38 -12.99 -18.61
N THR A 155 -0.78 -14.15 -18.86
CA THR A 155 0.02 -14.87 -17.87
C THR A 155 1.24 -14.08 -17.41
N ALA A 156 1.95 -13.38 -18.31
CA ALA A 156 3.04 -12.49 -17.89
C ALA A 156 2.56 -11.39 -16.94
N ALA A 157 1.37 -10.82 -17.20
CA ALA A 157 0.76 -9.82 -16.32
C ALA A 157 0.35 -10.42 -14.96
N PHE A 158 -0.16 -11.65 -14.93
CA PHE A 158 -0.43 -12.36 -13.68
C PHE A 158 0.83 -12.69 -12.90
N VAL A 159 1.91 -13.11 -13.56
CA VAL A 159 3.20 -13.35 -12.91
C VAL A 159 3.72 -12.06 -12.29
N LEU A 160 3.67 -10.94 -13.02
CA LEU A 160 4.03 -9.63 -12.46
C LEU A 160 3.16 -9.30 -11.23
N LEU A 161 1.85 -9.52 -11.32
CA LEU A 161 0.93 -9.28 -10.20
C LEU A 161 1.30 -10.14 -8.97
N CYS A 162 1.56 -11.44 -9.16
CA CYS A 162 2.01 -12.35 -8.10
C CYS A 162 3.32 -11.89 -7.45
N CYS A 163 4.23 -11.28 -8.22
CA CYS A 163 5.51 -10.80 -7.72
C CYS A 163 5.40 -9.50 -6.90
N THR A 164 4.25 -8.82 -6.89
CA THR A 164 4.12 -7.51 -6.21
C THR A 164 3.77 -7.61 -4.73
N SER A 165 2.85 -8.51 -4.36
CA SER A 165 2.37 -8.68 -2.99
C SER A 165 1.61 -10.01 -2.83
N SER A 166 1.37 -10.42 -1.58
CA SER A 166 0.48 -11.54 -1.27
C SER A 166 -0.96 -11.33 -1.78
N TYR A 167 -1.46 -10.09 -1.75
CA TYR A 167 -2.75 -9.75 -2.37
C TYR A 167 -2.72 -9.93 -3.90
N GLY A 168 -1.59 -9.62 -4.52
CA GLY A 168 -1.36 -9.86 -5.94
C GLY A 168 -1.49 -11.34 -6.31
N ILE A 169 -0.92 -12.24 -5.50
CA ILE A 169 -1.08 -13.70 -5.67
C ILE A 169 -2.56 -14.08 -5.57
N ALA A 170 -3.28 -13.59 -4.56
CA ALA A 170 -4.70 -13.89 -4.38
C ALA A 170 -5.56 -13.39 -5.55
N LEU A 171 -5.31 -12.18 -6.05
CA LEU A 171 -6.01 -11.61 -7.20
C LEU A 171 -5.68 -12.35 -8.49
N ALA A 172 -4.40 -12.68 -8.75
CA ALA A 172 -4.01 -13.46 -9.92
C ALA A 172 -4.69 -14.84 -9.93
N CYS A 173 -4.75 -15.51 -8.77
CA CYS A 173 -5.50 -16.75 -8.59
C CYS A 173 -6.99 -16.55 -8.93
N ALA A 174 -7.62 -15.50 -8.43
CA ALA A 174 -9.03 -15.20 -8.71
C ALA A 174 -9.33 -14.99 -10.19
N PHE A 175 -8.54 -14.15 -10.86
CA PHE A 175 -8.69 -13.91 -12.30
C PHE A 175 -8.45 -15.19 -13.11
N ALA A 176 -7.43 -15.98 -12.76
CA ALA A 176 -7.11 -17.24 -13.43
C ALA A 176 -8.22 -18.29 -13.26
N LEU A 177 -8.82 -18.40 -12.06
CA LEU A 177 -9.95 -19.28 -11.80
C LEU A 177 -11.16 -18.92 -12.67
N VAL A 178 -11.50 -17.63 -12.76
CA VAL A 178 -12.59 -17.17 -13.63
C VAL A 178 -12.28 -17.47 -15.10
N TRP A 179 -11.05 -17.23 -15.54
CA TRP A 179 -10.63 -17.55 -16.91
C TRP A 179 -10.76 -19.05 -17.21
N MET A 180 -10.27 -19.91 -16.33
CA MET A 180 -10.36 -21.38 -16.47
C MET A 180 -11.81 -21.86 -16.51
N VAL A 181 -12.65 -21.41 -15.57
CA VAL A 181 -14.08 -21.80 -15.52
C VAL A 181 -14.82 -21.35 -16.79
N ARG A 182 -14.53 -20.15 -17.29
CA ARG A 182 -15.12 -19.65 -18.54
C ARG A 182 -14.67 -20.45 -19.75
N ALA A 183 -13.40 -20.84 -19.81
CA ALA A 183 -12.89 -21.69 -20.89
C ALA A 183 -13.57 -23.07 -20.92
N ILE A 184 -13.80 -23.67 -19.74
CA ILE A 184 -14.55 -24.93 -19.61
C ILE A 184 -16.01 -24.77 -20.06
N ARG A 185 -16.69 -23.71 -19.60
CA ARG A 185 -18.10 -23.46 -19.97
C ARG A 185 -18.29 -23.07 -21.44
N GLY A 186 -17.26 -22.51 -22.08
CA GLY A 186 -17.29 -22.13 -23.48
C GLY A 186 -17.01 -23.27 -24.46
N ALA A 187 -16.53 -24.43 -23.98
CA ALA A 187 -16.27 -25.59 -24.82
C ALA A 187 -17.58 -26.28 -25.23
N THR A 188 -17.76 -26.49 -26.54
CA THR A 188 -19.00 -27.03 -27.13
C THR A 188 -18.97 -28.53 -27.40
N GLY A 189 -17.81 -29.20 -27.28
CA GLY A 189 -17.62 -30.63 -27.50
C GLY A 189 -17.81 -31.51 -26.26
N ARG A 190 -17.91 -32.84 -26.44
CA ARG A 190 -17.83 -33.82 -25.34
C ARG A 190 -16.48 -34.55 -25.42
N PRO A 191 -15.66 -34.56 -24.34
CA PRO A 191 -15.94 -34.00 -23.01
C PRO A 191 -15.58 -32.50 -22.93
N ALA A 192 -16.57 -31.63 -22.66
CA ALA A 192 -16.41 -30.17 -22.59
C ALA A 192 -15.31 -29.73 -21.59
N VAL A 193 -15.16 -30.47 -20.49
CA VAL A 193 -14.09 -30.23 -19.51
C VAL A 193 -12.71 -30.49 -20.12
N ARG A 194 -12.55 -31.60 -20.84
CA ARG A 194 -11.29 -31.95 -21.50
C ARG A 194 -10.97 -30.93 -22.59
N ASP A 195 -11.95 -30.58 -23.42
CA ASP A 195 -11.75 -29.64 -24.53
C ASP A 195 -11.49 -28.21 -24.01
N GLY A 196 -12.17 -27.77 -22.97
CA GLY A 196 -11.94 -26.48 -22.34
C GLY A 196 -10.55 -26.36 -21.69
N LEU A 197 -10.10 -27.43 -21.02
CA LEU A 197 -8.80 -27.46 -20.34
C LEU A 197 -7.64 -27.65 -21.31
N PHE A 198 -7.73 -28.65 -22.20
CA PHE A 198 -6.62 -29.12 -23.02
C PHE A 198 -6.73 -28.74 -24.51
N GLY A 199 -7.87 -28.20 -24.96
CA GLY A 199 -8.10 -27.87 -26.37
C GLY A 199 -7.24 -26.72 -26.91
N ASN A 200 -6.63 -25.91 -26.02
CA ASN A 200 -5.61 -24.94 -26.39
C ASN A 200 -4.33 -25.23 -25.58
N PRO A 201 -3.30 -25.86 -26.18
CA PRO A 201 -2.09 -26.27 -25.47
C PRO A 201 -1.31 -25.08 -24.92
N ALA A 202 -1.30 -23.94 -25.63
CA ALA A 202 -0.64 -22.73 -25.15
C ALA A 202 -1.34 -22.15 -23.92
N ARG A 203 -2.67 -22.14 -23.89
CA ARG A 203 -3.45 -21.70 -22.71
C ARG A 203 -3.24 -22.63 -21.53
N PHE A 204 -3.26 -23.95 -21.76
CA PHE A 204 -3.00 -24.93 -20.71
C PHE A 204 -1.60 -24.77 -20.11
N ALA A 205 -0.56 -24.68 -20.95
CA ALA A 205 0.81 -24.44 -20.50
C ALA A 205 0.93 -23.13 -19.71
N ALA A 206 0.26 -22.08 -20.18
CA ALA A 206 0.23 -20.77 -19.51
C ALA A 206 -0.40 -20.85 -18.10
N TRP A 207 -1.46 -21.65 -17.90
CA TRP A 207 -2.02 -21.90 -16.57
C TRP A 207 -1.07 -22.71 -15.68
N MET A 208 -0.40 -23.73 -16.22
CA MET A 208 0.54 -24.54 -15.45
C MET A 208 1.75 -23.73 -14.98
N VAL A 209 2.29 -22.85 -15.82
CA VAL A 209 3.36 -21.92 -15.43
C VAL A 209 2.86 -20.95 -14.36
N LEU A 210 1.67 -20.38 -14.53
CA LEU A 210 1.10 -19.48 -13.52
C LEU A 210 0.90 -20.18 -12.18
N LEU A 211 0.38 -21.41 -12.19
CA LEU A 211 0.21 -22.23 -10.98
C LEU A 211 1.55 -22.49 -10.30
N ALA A 212 2.57 -22.91 -11.06
CA ALA A 212 3.90 -23.16 -10.52
C ALA A 212 4.50 -21.91 -9.88
N VAL A 213 4.45 -20.76 -10.56
CA VAL A 213 4.93 -19.48 -10.03
C VAL A 213 4.14 -19.07 -8.79
N GLY A 214 2.81 -19.19 -8.83
CA GLY A 214 1.95 -18.86 -7.69
C GLY A 214 2.26 -19.71 -6.46
N LEU A 215 2.48 -21.02 -6.64
CA LEU A 215 2.87 -21.93 -5.56
C LEU A 215 4.26 -21.60 -4.99
N VAL A 216 5.24 -21.35 -5.85
CA VAL A 216 6.59 -20.95 -5.42
C VAL A 216 6.55 -19.66 -4.62
N LEU A 217 5.89 -18.62 -5.12
CA LEU A 217 5.81 -17.34 -4.42
C LEU A 217 4.98 -17.42 -3.14
N THR A 218 3.92 -18.24 -3.11
CA THR A 218 3.17 -18.52 -1.87
C THR A 218 4.06 -19.20 -0.83
N ALA A 219 4.89 -20.17 -1.24
CA ALA A 219 5.85 -20.81 -0.36
C ALA A 219 6.91 -19.83 0.14
N CYS A 220 7.39 -18.91 -0.72
CA CYS A 220 8.34 -17.85 -0.34
C CYS A 220 7.80 -16.91 0.73
N VAL A 221 6.51 -16.53 0.66
CA VAL A 221 5.91 -15.57 1.63
C VAL A 221 5.25 -16.26 2.83
N LEU A 222 5.32 -17.60 2.92
CA LEU A 222 4.74 -18.33 4.04
C LEU A 222 5.44 -17.89 5.33
N PRO A 223 4.69 -17.39 6.33
CA PRO A 223 5.29 -16.83 7.54
C PRO A 223 6.07 -17.90 8.31
N ARG A 224 7.28 -17.55 8.76
CA ARG A 224 8.01 -18.38 9.73
C ARG A 224 7.29 -18.35 11.08
N SER A 225 7.44 -19.39 11.89
CA SER A 225 6.74 -19.52 13.18
C SER A 225 7.13 -18.42 14.19
N ASP A 226 8.33 -17.89 14.05
CA ASP A 226 8.91 -16.82 14.86
C ASP A 226 8.74 -15.44 14.20
N THR A 227 7.91 -15.29 13.16
CA THR A 227 7.67 -13.95 12.59
C THR A 227 6.74 -13.13 13.46
N PHE A 228 6.99 -11.82 13.53
CA PHE A 228 6.14 -10.89 14.26
C PHE A 228 4.67 -10.98 13.81
N GLY A 229 4.42 -11.12 12.51
CA GLY A 229 3.06 -11.23 11.96
C GLY A 229 2.31 -12.51 12.36
N ALA A 230 2.98 -13.49 13.01
CA ALA A 230 2.34 -14.69 13.54
C ALA A 230 1.92 -14.54 15.01
N VAL A 231 2.37 -13.49 15.71
CA VAL A 231 1.95 -13.20 17.08
C VAL A 231 0.50 -12.73 17.07
N GLN A 232 -0.38 -13.48 17.74
CA GLN A 232 -1.78 -13.13 17.82
C GLN A 232 -1.96 -11.93 18.75
N ASP A 233 -2.59 -10.87 18.24
CA ASP A 233 -3.15 -9.81 19.06
C ASP A 233 -4.54 -10.28 19.54
N PRO A 234 -4.75 -10.47 20.85
CA PRO A 234 -6.05 -10.91 21.37
C PRO A 234 -7.14 -9.83 21.31
N GLY A 235 -6.80 -8.58 20.97
CA GLY A 235 -7.74 -7.45 20.93
C GLY A 235 -8.06 -6.97 19.50
N GLY A 236 -9.33 -7.06 19.09
CA GLY A 236 -9.80 -6.45 17.84
C GLY A 236 -10.94 -7.20 17.16
N ASN A 237 -11.22 -6.83 15.91
CA ASN A 237 -12.28 -7.43 15.11
C ASN A 237 -11.95 -8.89 14.78
N PRO A 238 -12.87 -9.86 15.05
CA PRO A 238 -12.69 -11.24 14.64
C PRO A 238 -12.72 -11.38 13.11
N PRO A 239 -12.19 -12.46 12.53
CA PRO A 239 -12.11 -12.64 11.07
C PRO A 239 -13.44 -12.46 10.33
N ILE A 240 -14.56 -12.88 10.93
CA ILE A 240 -15.89 -12.70 10.34
C ILE A 240 -16.34 -11.23 10.31
N ALA A 241 -16.01 -10.45 11.34
CA ALA A 241 -16.29 -9.03 11.39
C ALA A 241 -15.39 -8.28 10.39
N GLN A 242 -14.11 -8.64 10.31
CA GLN A 242 -13.20 -8.11 9.29
C GLN A 242 -13.71 -8.40 7.88
N PHE A 243 -14.17 -9.63 7.61
CA PHE A 243 -14.79 -9.98 6.34
C PHE A 243 -16.02 -9.11 6.06
N ALA A 244 -16.91 -8.94 7.04
CA ALA A 244 -18.09 -8.09 6.89
C ALA A 244 -17.72 -6.64 6.58
N LEU A 245 -16.81 -6.04 7.36
CA LEU A 245 -16.29 -4.69 7.16
C LEU A 245 -15.62 -4.54 5.78
N PHE A 246 -14.92 -5.58 5.32
CA PHE A 246 -14.30 -5.58 4.00
C PHE A 246 -15.34 -5.41 2.88
N TRP A 247 -16.54 -5.99 3.02
CA TRP A 247 -17.62 -5.87 2.03
C TRP A 247 -18.48 -4.62 2.20
N THR A 248 -18.69 -4.18 3.43
CA THR A 248 -19.70 -3.15 3.76
C THR A 248 -19.11 -1.78 4.04
N VAL A 249 -17.83 -1.67 4.37
CA VAL A 249 -17.17 -0.40 4.71
C VAL A 249 -16.12 -0.02 3.67
N LEU A 250 -15.22 -0.93 3.35
CA LEU A 250 -14.04 -0.59 2.54
C LEU A 250 -14.34 -0.06 1.12
N PRO A 251 -15.41 -0.48 0.41
CA PRO A 251 -15.75 0.16 -0.86
C PRO A 251 -15.97 1.66 -0.71
N ALA A 252 -16.74 2.10 0.30
CA ALA A 252 -16.97 3.51 0.57
C ALA A 252 -15.67 4.22 0.99
N GLU A 253 -14.89 3.64 1.89
CA GLU A 253 -13.60 4.22 2.31
C GLU A 253 -12.58 4.28 1.16
N SER A 254 -12.71 3.44 0.13
CA SER A 254 -11.83 3.48 -1.05
C SER A 254 -12.20 4.57 -2.06
N MET A 255 -13.39 5.18 -1.96
CA MET A 255 -13.90 6.09 -3.00
C MET A 255 -14.46 7.42 -2.48
N PHE A 256 -15.17 7.41 -1.36
CA PHE A 256 -16.03 8.53 -0.96
C PHE A 256 -15.84 9.01 0.47
N THR A 257 -15.40 8.14 1.38
CA THR A 257 -15.34 8.46 2.81
C THR A 257 -13.91 8.43 3.34
N ALA A 258 -13.70 9.14 4.44
CA ALA A 258 -12.44 9.22 5.17
C ALA A 258 -12.72 9.16 6.68
N PHE A 259 -13.49 8.17 7.13
CA PHE A 259 -13.82 8.02 8.55
C PHE A 259 -12.78 7.20 9.32
N ALA A 260 -12.02 6.36 8.60
CA ALA A 260 -10.98 5.53 9.19
C ALA A 260 -9.60 6.17 8.98
N GLY A 261 -8.80 6.21 10.05
CA GLY A 261 -7.36 6.49 9.98
C GLY A 261 -6.57 5.32 9.37
N ASP A 262 -5.25 5.47 9.26
CA ASP A 262 -4.39 4.36 8.84
C ASP A 262 -4.19 3.34 9.98
N VAL A 263 -5.12 2.38 10.07
CA VAL A 263 -5.12 1.31 11.08
C VAL A 263 -5.25 -0.06 10.41
N SER A 264 -4.93 -1.13 11.15
CA SER A 264 -5.24 -2.48 10.68
C SER A 264 -6.75 -2.72 10.66
N LEU A 265 -7.22 -3.59 9.76
CA LEU A 265 -8.63 -3.99 9.72
C LEU A 265 -9.06 -4.69 11.02
N HIS A 266 -8.11 -5.37 11.67
CA HIS A 266 -8.28 -5.93 13.00
C HIS A 266 -8.56 -4.85 14.05
N GLY A 267 -7.78 -3.76 14.07
CA GLY A 267 -7.97 -2.64 15.00
C GLY A 267 -8.95 -1.55 14.53
N LEU A 268 -9.73 -1.80 13.47
CA LEU A 268 -10.62 -0.78 12.90
C LEU A 268 -11.85 -0.57 13.78
N HIS A 269 -11.94 0.61 14.40
CA HIS A 269 -13.11 1.05 15.16
C HIS A 269 -13.66 2.35 14.58
N MET A 270 -15.00 2.42 14.45
CA MET A 270 -15.70 3.59 13.93
C MET A 270 -17.02 3.78 14.68
N GLY A 271 -17.51 5.02 14.74
CA GLY A 271 -18.84 5.31 15.27
C GLY A 271 -19.96 4.69 14.42
N VAL A 272 -21.10 4.39 15.06
CA VAL A 272 -22.26 3.74 14.41
C VAL A 272 -22.74 4.50 13.17
N LEU A 273 -22.80 5.83 13.24
CA LEU A 273 -23.21 6.66 12.11
C LEU A 273 -22.24 6.54 10.93
N ALA A 274 -20.92 6.54 11.19
CA ALA A 274 -19.91 6.39 10.15
C ALA A 274 -20.03 5.03 9.46
N ILE A 275 -20.23 3.95 10.23
CA ILE A 275 -20.50 2.61 9.67
C ILE A 275 -21.75 2.62 8.82
N ALA A 276 -22.87 3.16 9.31
CA ALA A 276 -24.13 3.20 8.57
C ALA A 276 -24.00 3.94 7.22
N LEU A 277 -23.29 5.08 7.20
CA LEU A 277 -23.01 5.84 5.99
C LEU A 277 -22.11 5.06 5.02
N CYS A 278 -21.04 4.42 5.52
CA CYS A 278 -20.18 3.57 4.72
C CYS A 278 -20.94 2.38 4.12
N VAL A 279 -21.84 1.75 4.88
CA VAL A 279 -22.70 0.65 4.40
C VAL A 279 -23.60 1.14 3.28
N ALA A 280 -24.30 2.25 3.46
CA ALA A 280 -25.19 2.81 2.44
C ALA A 280 -24.45 3.14 1.13
N LEU A 281 -23.28 3.79 1.25
CA LEU A 281 -22.45 4.12 0.08
C LEU A 281 -21.84 2.88 -0.58
N SER A 282 -21.39 1.89 0.20
CA SER A 282 -20.88 0.63 -0.32
C SER A 282 -21.96 -0.14 -1.07
N LEU A 283 -23.21 -0.19 -0.55
CA LEU A 283 -24.34 -0.77 -1.25
C LEU A 283 -24.63 -0.05 -2.58
N ALA A 284 -24.53 1.28 -2.60
CA ALA A 284 -24.67 2.05 -3.84
C ALA A 284 -23.56 1.70 -4.85
N ILE A 285 -22.29 1.63 -4.43
CA ILE A 285 -21.17 1.20 -5.26
C ILE A 285 -21.43 -0.20 -5.83
N TRP A 286 -21.77 -1.16 -4.97
CA TRP A 286 -22.05 -2.53 -5.35
C TRP A 286 -23.20 -2.62 -6.36
N SER A 287 -24.26 -1.85 -6.15
CA SER A 287 -25.40 -1.83 -7.08
C SER A 287 -24.99 -1.38 -8.48
N VAL A 288 -24.15 -0.34 -8.60
CA VAL A 288 -23.65 0.17 -9.88
C VAL A 288 -22.70 -0.83 -10.52
N LEU A 289 -21.69 -1.31 -9.79
CA LEU A 289 -20.69 -2.25 -10.31
C LEU A 289 -21.32 -3.58 -10.73
N ALA A 290 -22.19 -4.15 -9.89
CA ALA A 290 -22.89 -5.39 -10.20
C ALA A 290 -23.81 -5.22 -11.41
N ARG A 291 -24.52 -4.08 -11.52
CA ARG A 291 -25.38 -3.78 -12.67
C ARG A 291 -24.59 -3.67 -13.97
N VAL A 292 -23.47 -2.95 -13.95
CA VAL A 292 -22.55 -2.83 -15.10
C VAL A 292 -22.03 -4.21 -15.50
N ALA A 293 -21.51 -4.96 -14.53
CA ALA A 293 -20.92 -6.28 -14.72
C ALA A 293 -21.94 -7.30 -15.25
N LEU A 294 -23.15 -7.36 -14.68
CA LEU A 294 -24.24 -8.22 -15.15
C LEU A 294 -24.58 -8.01 -16.62
N ARG A 295 -24.68 -6.74 -17.05
CA ARG A 295 -25.03 -6.39 -18.44
C ARG A 295 -23.96 -6.80 -19.45
N ARG A 296 -22.75 -7.10 -18.98
CA ARG A 296 -21.59 -7.52 -19.78
C ARG A 296 -21.13 -8.94 -19.44
N LYS A 297 -21.92 -9.68 -18.64
CA LYS A 297 -21.62 -11.04 -18.20
C LYS A 297 -20.29 -11.18 -17.45
N ASN A 298 -19.90 -10.15 -16.69
CA ASN A 298 -18.67 -10.10 -15.88
C ASN A 298 -18.93 -10.06 -14.36
N LEU A 299 -20.12 -10.47 -13.90
CA LEU A 299 -20.43 -10.46 -12.46
C LEU A 299 -19.57 -11.47 -11.68
N ASP A 300 -19.31 -12.64 -12.25
CA ASP A 300 -18.38 -13.64 -11.73
C ASP A 300 -16.98 -13.06 -11.53
N LEU A 301 -16.48 -12.30 -12.51
CA LEU A 301 -15.18 -11.64 -12.43
C LEU A 301 -15.10 -10.65 -11.27
N LEU A 302 -16.14 -9.82 -11.10
CA LEU A 302 -16.23 -8.86 -10.00
C LEU A 302 -16.28 -9.56 -8.63
N LEU A 303 -17.18 -10.54 -8.47
CA LEU A 303 -17.41 -11.17 -7.17
C LEU A 303 -16.27 -12.10 -6.77
N VAL A 304 -15.75 -12.93 -7.67
CA VAL A 304 -14.68 -13.89 -7.34
C VAL A 304 -13.38 -13.16 -6.97
N THR A 305 -13.02 -12.09 -7.70
CA THR A 305 -11.84 -11.28 -7.36
C THR A 305 -11.97 -10.60 -6.01
N TYR A 306 -13.15 -10.06 -5.70
CA TYR A 306 -13.37 -9.41 -4.40
C TYR A 306 -13.44 -10.41 -3.24
N VAL A 307 -14.07 -11.58 -3.43
CA VAL A 307 -14.12 -12.65 -2.40
C VAL A 307 -12.70 -13.10 -2.04
N LEU A 308 -11.88 -13.45 -3.03
CA LEU A 308 -10.52 -13.95 -2.76
C LEU A 308 -9.62 -12.87 -2.15
N LEU A 309 -9.76 -11.62 -2.60
CA LEU A 309 -9.09 -10.50 -1.94
C LEU A 309 -9.55 -10.36 -0.48
N SER A 310 -10.86 -10.43 -0.20
CA SER A 310 -11.41 -10.32 1.16
C SER A 310 -10.93 -11.44 2.08
N LEU A 311 -10.80 -12.68 1.58
CA LEU A 311 -10.31 -13.81 2.35
C LEU A 311 -8.82 -13.68 2.71
N CYS A 312 -8.02 -13.08 1.83
CA CYS A 312 -6.63 -12.75 2.13
C CYS A 312 -6.55 -11.57 3.12
N ALA A 313 -7.43 -10.59 2.94
CA ALA A 313 -7.46 -9.37 3.73
C ALA A 313 -7.90 -9.56 5.19
N THR A 314 -8.76 -10.54 5.50
CA THR A 314 -9.18 -10.82 6.88
C THR A 314 -8.04 -11.13 7.85
N LYS A 315 -6.84 -11.44 7.34
CA LYS A 315 -5.68 -11.73 8.17
C LYS A 315 -4.65 -10.60 8.22
N TYR A 316 -4.40 -9.91 7.10
CA TYR A 316 -3.24 -9.02 6.98
C TYR A 316 -3.56 -7.64 6.36
N PHE A 317 -4.81 -7.17 6.38
CA PHE A 317 -5.15 -5.90 5.74
C PHE A 317 -5.07 -4.70 6.69
N SER A 318 -4.51 -3.60 6.20
CA SER A 318 -4.48 -2.29 6.87
C SER A 318 -4.98 -1.21 5.91
N MET A 319 -5.42 -0.06 6.43
CA MET A 319 -6.13 0.93 5.64
C MET A 319 -5.27 1.53 4.51
N HIS A 320 -3.94 1.64 4.63
CA HIS A 320 -3.07 1.98 3.50
C HIS A 320 -3.14 1.01 2.29
N HIS A 321 -3.65 -0.22 2.48
CA HIS A 321 -3.89 -1.17 1.39
C HIS A 321 -5.19 -0.91 0.63
N ILE A 322 -6.07 -0.01 1.11
CA ILE A 322 -7.41 0.17 0.57
C ILE A 322 -7.43 0.65 -0.90
N GLY A 323 -6.36 1.28 -1.37
CA GLY A 323 -6.19 1.63 -2.77
C GLY A 323 -6.16 0.43 -3.72
N ILE A 324 -5.88 -0.79 -3.22
CA ILE A 324 -6.02 -2.05 -3.97
C ILE A 324 -7.47 -2.25 -4.41
N ILE A 325 -8.43 -1.96 -3.53
CA ILE A 325 -9.87 -2.05 -3.84
C ILE A 325 -10.23 -1.01 -4.90
N PHE A 326 -9.75 0.22 -4.75
CA PHE A 326 -9.95 1.28 -5.73
C PHE A 326 -9.41 0.87 -7.12
N ALA A 327 -8.18 0.38 -7.18
CA ALA A 327 -7.56 -0.10 -8.42
C ALA A 327 -8.34 -1.27 -9.03
N LEU A 328 -8.80 -2.23 -8.22
CA LEU A 328 -9.65 -3.32 -8.67
C LEU A 328 -10.96 -2.81 -9.28
N PHE A 329 -11.62 -1.83 -8.66
CA PHE A 329 -12.84 -1.24 -9.24
C PHE A 329 -12.57 -0.51 -10.57
N VAL A 330 -11.44 0.19 -10.69
CA VAL A 330 -11.01 0.79 -11.96
C VAL A 330 -10.79 -0.29 -13.03
N VAL A 331 -10.15 -1.41 -12.69
CA VAL A 331 -9.94 -2.56 -13.58
C VAL A 331 -11.26 -3.20 -14.01
N GLN A 332 -12.19 -3.38 -13.08
CA GLN A 332 -13.51 -3.93 -13.38
C GLN A 332 -14.26 -3.00 -14.34
N LEU A 333 -14.24 -1.69 -14.11
CA LEU A 333 -14.83 -0.72 -15.03
C LEU A 333 -14.13 -0.75 -16.39
N TRP A 334 -12.80 -0.80 -16.43
CA TRP A 334 -12.03 -0.89 -17.67
C TRP A 334 -12.47 -2.08 -18.51
N ILE A 335 -12.42 -3.29 -17.96
CA ILE A 335 -12.80 -4.54 -18.67
C ILE A 335 -14.23 -4.43 -19.18
N ASN A 336 -15.16 -4.00 -18.33
CA ASN A 336 -16.57 -3.87 -18.72
C ASN A 336 -16.79 -2.83 -19.83
N VAL A 337 -16.06 -1.72 -19.81
CA VAL A 337 -16.18 -0.68 -20.85
C VAL A 337 -15.56 -1.12 -22.18
N GLN A 338 -14.51 -1.96 -22.16
CA GLN A 338 -13.99 -2.58 -23.39
C GLN A 338 -15.00 -3.50 -24.08
N ASP A 339 -15.84 -4.19 -23.31
CA ASP A 339 -16.90 -5.04 -23.85
C ASP A 339 -18.06 -4.19 -24.39
N LYS A 340 -18.46 -3.19 -23.61
CA LYS A 340 -19.54 -2.27 -23.99
C LYS A 340 -19.46 -0.96 -23.23
N ALA A 341 -19.42 0.16 -23.97
CA ALA A 341 -19.44 1.51 -23.40
C ALA A 341 -20.56 1.71 -22.37
N LEU A 342 -20.30 2.52 -21.34
CA LEU A 342 -21.30 2.86 -20.33
C LEU A 342 -22.48 3.60 -20.97
N GLY A 343 -23.68 3.27 -20.52
CA GLY A 343 -24.90 3.94 -20.94
C GLY A 343 -25.92 4.03 -19.82
N ILE A 344 -26.99 4.79 -20.07
CA ILE A 344 -28.08 5.03 -19.10
C ILE A 344 -28.66 3.75 -18.50
N ALA A 345 -28.72 2.68 -19.28
CA ALA A 345 -29.27 1.42 -18.83
C ALA A 345 -28.39 0.68 -17.79
N ASP A 346 -27.20 1.19 -17.53
CA ASP A 346 -26.29 0.75 -16.47
C ASP A 346 -26.57 1.43 -15.13
N ILE A 347 -27.35 2.52 -15.10
CA ILE A 347 -27.76 3.17 -13.85
C ILE A 347 -28.78 2.26 -13.12
N PRO A 348 -28.56 1.92 -11.84
CA PRO A 348 -29.42 1.01 -11.08
C PRO A 348 -30.71 1.72 -10.60
N LEU A 349 -31.56 2.12 -11.55
CA LEU A 349 -32.87 2.74 -11.28
C LEU A 349 -34.02 1.73 -11.46
N PRO A 350 -35.14 1.89 -10.72
CA PRO A 350 -36.38 1.16 -10.99
C PRO A 350 -36.84 1.33 -12.45
N THR A 351 -37.54 0.32 -12.97
CA THR A 351 -38.00 0.27 -14.36
C THR A 351 -38.76 1.51 -14.86
N PRO A 352 -39.72 2.11 -14.12
CA PRO A 352 -40.41 3.31 -14.60
C PRO A 352 -39.47 4.51 -14.75
N LEU A 353 -38.64 4.79 -13.74
CA LEU A 353 -37.63 5.86 -13.76
C LEU A 353 -36.63 5.67 -14.90
N SER A 354 -36.20 4.42 -15.15
CA SER A 354 -35.29 4.10 -16.25
C SER A 354 -35.88 4.37 -17.64
N ARG A 355 -37.21 4.28 -17.81
CA ARG A 355 -37.88 4.58 -19.09
C ARG A 355 -37.98 6.08 -19.29
N SER A 356 -38.38 6.82 -18.26
CA SER A 356 -38.42 8.29 -18.29
C SER A 356 -37.04 8.89 -18.56
N LEU A 357 -35.98 8.36 -17.92
CA LEU A 357 -34.62 8.82 -18.18
C LEU A 357 -34.21 8.53 -19.63
N ARG A 358 -34.51 7.34 -20.16
CA ARG A 358 -34.21 6.98 -21.56
C ARG A 358 -34.93 7.90 -22.55
N ALA A 359 -36.20 8.22 -22.30
CA ALA A 359 -36.97 9.16 -23.12
C ALA A 359 -36.33 10.55 -23.10
N ALA A 360 -35.96 11.05 -21.92
CA ALA A 360 -35.25 12.33 -21.78
C ALA A 360 -33.87 12.33 -22.48
N CYS A 361 -33.20 11.19 -22.59
CA CYS A 361 -31.93 11.08 -23.31
C CYS A 361 -32.09 11.13 -24.82
N ALA A 362 -33.18 10.57 -25.35
CA ALA A 362 -33.48 10.64 -26.78
C ALA A 362 -33.80 12.08 -27.21
N THR A 363 -34.40 12.89 -26.33
CA THR A 363 -34.75 14.29 -26.62
C THR A 363 -33.67 15.30 -26.23
N HIS A 364 -32.83 15.01 -25.22
CA HIS A 364 -31.84 15.95 -24.67
C HIS A 364 -30.43 15.34 -24.51
N ALA A 365 -29.91 14.70 -25.56
CA ALA A 365 -28.62 14.02 -25.56
C ALA A 365 -27.45 14.90 -25.03
N VAL A 366 -27.41 16.18 -25.37
CA VAL A 366 -26.39 17.12 -24.89
C VAL A 366 -26.46 17.28 -23.37
N ARG A 367 -27.65 17.53 -22.80
CA ARG A 367 -27.82 17.67 -21.33
C ARG A 367 -27.39 16.41 -20.60
N VAL A 368 -27.67 15.23 -21.15
CA VAL A 368 -27.30 13.95 -20.55
C VAL A 368 -25.79 13.73 -20.56
N ALA A 369 -25.11 14.12 -21.64
CA ALA A 369 -23.65 14.11 -21.69
C ALA A 369 -23.04 15.05 -20.63
N HIS A 370 -23.65 16.21 -20.38
CA HIS A 370 -23.24 17.10 -19.29
C HIS A 370 -23.45 16.47 -17.91
N ILE A 371 -24.62 15.86 -17.65
CA ILE A 371 -24.90 15.17 -16.39
C ILE A 371 -23.90 14.04 -16.14
N ALA A 372 -23.56 13.25 -17.18
CA ALA A 372 -22.58 12.19 -17.06
C ALA A 372 -21.18 12.72 -16.69
N ARG A 373 -20.78 13.88 -17.25
CA ARG A 373 -19.52 14.56 -16.87
C ARG A 373 -19.56 15.03 -15.42
N ILE A 374 -20.66 15.64 -14.98
CA ILE A 374 -20.84 16.07 -13.58
C ILE A 374 -20.77 14.86 -12.64
N ALA A 375 -21.40 13.74 -12.99
CA ALA A 375 -21.36 12.53 -12.19
C ALA A 375 -19.92 11.98 -12.05
N ILE A 376 -19.11 12.02 -13.12
CA ILE A 376 -17.68 11.64 -13.04
C ILE A 376 -16.93 12.57 -12.09
N VAL A 377 -17.13 13.89 -12.20
CA VAL A 377 -16.48 14.86 -11.32
C VAL A 377 -16.88 14.61 -9.87
N VAL A 378 -18.18 14.53 -9.57
CA VAL A 378 -18.70 14.27 -8.23
C VAL A 378 -18.16 12.95 -7.66
N ALA A 379 -18.07 11.91 -8.48
CA ALA A 379 -17.58 10.61 -8.03
C ALA A 379 -16.08 10.61 -7.68
N LEU A 380 -15.27 11.45 -8.35
CA LEU A 380 -13.83 11.53 -8.11
C LEU A 380 -13.44 12.66 -7.16
N LEU A 381 -14.32 13.66 -6.96
CA LEU A 381 -14.05 14.87 -6.18
C LEU A 381 -13.51 14.58 -4.77
N PRO A 382 -14.07 13.65 -3.98
CA PRO A 382 -13.50 13.36 -2.65
C PRO A 382 -12.03 12.97 -2.74
N SER A 383 -11.69 12.07 -3.67
CA SER A 383 -10.31 11.61 -3.84
C SER A 383 -9.36 12.68 -4.40
N LEU A 384 -9.86 13.59 -5.25
CA LEU A 384 -9.10 14.75 -5.72
C LEU A 384 -8.81 15.73 -4.57
N VAL A 385 -9.79 15.96 -3.68
CA VAL A 385 -9.62 16.80 -2.48
C VAL A 385 -8.62 16.16 -1.52
N TRP A 386 -8.71 14.85 -1.29
CA TRP A 386 -7.74 14.11 -0.47
C TRP A 386 -6.31 14.25 -1.03
N THR A 387 -6.15 14.16 -2.35
CA THR A 387 -4.85 14.34 -3.01
C THR A 387 -4.30 15.74 -2.75
N ALA A 388 -5.12 16.78 -2.97
CA ALA A 388 -4.71 18.16 -2.74
C ALA A 388 -4.33 18.41 -1.28
N ALA A 389 -5.11 17.88 -0.32
CA ALA A 389 -4.84 17.99 1.10
C ALA A 389 -3.53 17.31 1.49
N ALA A 390 -3.30 16.09 1.01
CA ALA A 390 -2.11 15.32 1.33
C ALA A 390 -0.83 15.94 0.72
N ILE A 391 -0.88 16.34 -0.56
CA ILE A 391 0.24 17.06 -1.21
C ILE A 391 0.53 18.38 -0.48
N ALA A 392 -0.51 19.14 -0.11
CA ALA A 392 -0.31 20.39 0.62
C ALA A 392 0.32 20.17 2.00
N CYS A 393 -0.02 19.07 2.68
CA CYS A 393 0.63 18.67 3.94
C CYS A 393 2.11 18.37 3.72
N ASP A 394 2.42 17.51 2.74
CA ASP A 394 3.77 17.04 2.43
C ASP A 394 4.73 18.15 1.95
N ILE A 395 4.20 19.15 1.24
CA ILE A 395 4.97 20.34 0.83
C ILE A 395 5.25 21.26 2.02
N ARG A 396 4.32 21.32 2.99
CA ARG A 396 4.37 22.28 4.09
C ARG A 396 5.12 21.75 5.31
N TYR A 397 5.10 20.45 5.53
CA TYR A 397 5.60 19.80 6.72
C TYR A 397 6.37 18.54 6.35
N ASP A 398 7.34 18.17 7.19
CA ASP A 398 8.09 16.93 7.00
C ASP A 398 7.16 15.72 7.26
N TYR A 399 7.05 14.84 6.27
CA TYR A 399 6.23 13.62 6.35
C TYR A 399 6.75 12.64 7.40
N SER A 400 8.07 12.51 7.48
CA SER A 400 8.78 11.73 8.48
C SER A 400 9.87 12.59 9.12
N ALA A 401 10.67 12.00 10.00
CA ALA A 401 11.70 12.71 10.75
C ALA A 401 13.12 12.17 10.50
N GLY A 402 13.27 11.21 9.59
CA GLY A 402 14.55 10.58 9.27
C GLY A 402 15.60 11.56 8.77
N ARG A 403 15.23 12.49 7.89
CA ARG A 403 16.12 13.52 7.31
C ARG A 403 16.51 14.55 8.36
N ALA A 404 15.55 15.02 9.16
CA ALA A 404 15.80 15.97 10.24
C ALA A 404 16.73 15.37 11.30
N LEU A 405 16.48 14.13 11.72
CA LEU A 405 17.36 13.39 12.62
C LEU A 405 18.76 13.19 12.02
N ALA A 406 18.85 12.77 10.75
CA ALA A 406 20.15 12.61 10.08
C ALA A 406 20.93 13.92 9.99
N THR A 407 20.24 15.03 9.74
CA THR A 407 20.84 16.38 9.70
C THR A 407 21.31 16.81 11.08
N PHE A 408 20.52 16.56 12.13
CA PHE A 408 20.91 16.83 13.52
C PHE A 408 22.19 16.06 13.89
N VAL A 409 22.26 14.77 13.58
CA VAL A 409 23.45 13.94 13.85
C VAL A 409 24.68 14.49 13.12
N ARG A 410 24.56 14.79 11.82
CA ARG A 410 25.68 15.27 11.00
C ARG A 410 26.19 16.65 11.42
N ASN A 411 25.28 17.60 11.63
CA ASN A 411 25.65 18.99 11.97
C ASN A 411 26.37 19.09 13.31
N ASN A 412 26.11 18.15 14.22
CA ASN A 412 26.72 18.09 15.53
C ASN A 412 27.84 17.04 15.63
N ASN A 413 28.22 16.41 14.50
CA ASN A 413 29.25 15.37 14.41
C ASN A 413 28.98 14.16 15.34
N LEU A 414 27.73 13.74 15.50
CA LEU A 414 27.31 12.73 16.48
C LEU A 414 27.32 11.28 15.95
N GLU A 415 27.87 11.05 14.75
CA GLU A 415 27.90 9.71 14.12
C GLU A 415 28.81 8.72 14.86
N HIS A 416 29.72 9.22 15.69
CA HIS A 416 30.65 8.42 16.48
C HIS A 416 30.15 8.13 17.90
N ASP A 417 29.09 8.81 18.32
CA ASP A 417 28.45 8.61 19.61
C ASP A 417 27.60 7.33 19.61
N ARG A 418 27.31 6.79 20.78
CA ARG A 418 26.51 5.57 20.90
C ARG A 418 25.02 5.91 20.93
N TRP A 419 24.32 5.48 19.88
CA TRP A 419 22.88 5.62 19.74
C TRP A 419 22.18 4.29 20.01
N VAL A 420 21.29 4.26 20.99
CA VAL A 420 20.49 3.07 21.31
C VAL A 420 19.01 3.37 21.10
N SER A 421 18.33 2.51 20.35
CA SER A 421 16.89 2.63 20.16
C SER A 421 16.13 2.00 21.33
N PHE A 422 15.04 2.62 21.75
CA PHE A 422 14.00 1.89 22.46
C PHE A 422 13.43 0.82 21.54
N TRP A 423 13.23 -0.37 22.09
CA TRP A 423 12.60 -1.47 21.40
C TRP A 423 11.07 -1.45 21.58
N ARG A 424 10.31 -2.36 20.95
CA ARG A 424 8.87 -2.40 21.16
C ARG A 424 8.55 -2.95 22.55
N TYR A 425 7.74 -2.20 23.30
CA TYR A 425 7.19 -2.61 24.59
C TYR A 425 5.73 -2.19 24.70
N LEU A 426 4.88 -3.13 25.11
CA LEU A 426 3.49 -2.90 25.51
C LEU A 426 3.27 -3.58 26.87
N PRO A 427 2.79 -2.86 27.90
CA PRO A 427 2.50 -3.46 29.20
C PRO A 427 1.28 -4.39 29.15
N ASP A 428 1.15 -5.27 30.15
CA ASP A 428 -0.11 -5.99 30.39
C ASP A 428 -1.24 -4.97 30.58
N THR A 429 -2.28 -5.08 29.74
CA THR A 429 -3.37 -4.10 29.70
C THR A 429 -4.71 -4.79 29.73
N THR A 430 -5.54 -4.47 30.72
CA THR A 430 -6.96 -4.86 30.75
C THR A 430 -7.81 -3.69 30.27
N TRP A 431 -8.58 -3.92 29.21
CA TRP A 431 -9.44 -2.92 28.60
C TRP A 431 -10.79 -2.81 29.31
N PRO A 432 -11.53 -1.69 29.17
CA PRO A 432 -12.83 -1.49 29.82
C PRO A 432 -13.90 -2.54 29.44
N ASP A 433 -13.74 -3.23 28.31
CA ASP A 433 -14.62 -4.30 27.85
C ASP A 433 -14.28 -5.68 28.47
N GLY A 434 -13.29 -5.73 29.38
CA GLY A 434 -12.85 -6.94 30.05
C GLY A 434 -11.83 -7.76 29.26
N THR A 435 -11.45 -7.34 28.06
CA THR A 435 -10.38 -8.00 27.29
C THR A 435 -9.01 -7.72 27.90
N HIS A 436 -8.10 -8.69 27.83
CA HIS A 436 -6.74 -8.59 28.36
C HIS A 436 -5.72 -8.78 27.24
N THR A 437 -4.87 -7.78 27.05
CA THR A 437 -3.70 -7.87 26.18
C THR A 437 -2.47 -8.17 27.03
N ASN A 438 -1.84 -9.31 26.76
CA ASN A 438 -0.60 -9.70 27.43
C ASN A 438 0.53 -8.73 27.07
N ARG A 439 1.45 -8.55 28.02
CA ARG A 439 2.68 -7.80 27.83
C ARG A 439 3.42 -8.31 26.59
N MET A 440 3.83 -7.37 25.75
CA MET A 440 4.68 -7.63 24.60
C MET A 440 6.01 -6.90 24.78
N GLU A 441 7.11 -7.60 24.54
CA GLU A 441 8.46 -7.05 24.49
C GLU A 441 9.17 -7.69 23.30
N ASP A 442 9.84 -6.88 22.48
CA ASP A 442 10.55 -7.37 21.29
C ASP A 442 11.77 -6.50 21.00
N THR A 443 12.95 -6.97 21.40
CA THR A 443 14.26 -6.31 21.21
C THR A 443 14.68 -6.16 19.75
N HIS A 444 14.00 -6.83 18.82
CA HIS A 444 14.27 -6.71 17.39
C HIS A 444 13.42 -5.62 16.70
N ARG A 445 12.56 -4.91 17.44
CA ARG A 445 11.69 -3.85 16.92
C ARG A 445 12.16 -2.48 17.37
N TYR A 446 12.87 -1.77 16.51
CA TYR A 446 13.43 -0.45 16.81
C TYR A 446 12.46 0.70 16.54
N SER A 447 12.82 1.89 17.01
CA SER A 447 12.17 3.16 16.75
C SER A 447 12.08 3.44 15.25
N TRP A 448 10.90 3.83 14.81
CA TRP A 448 10.63 4.14 13.41
C TRP A 448 11.46 5.31 12.87
N PRO A 449 11.57 6.46 13.58
CA PRO A 449 12.46 7.55 13.20
C PRO A 449 13.92 7.14 13.05
N ALA A 450 14.40 6.27 13.94
CA ALA A 450 15.78 5.80 13.88
C ALA A 450 16.02 4.95 12.62
N ILE A 451 15.08 4.06 12.28
CA ILE A 451 15.14 3.29 11.04
C ILE A 451 14.96 4.17 9.80
N ALA A 452 14.12 5.21 9.87
CA ALA A 452 13.98 6.20 8.79
C ALA A 452 15.25 7.03 8.56
N ALA A 453 16.03 7.30 9.61
CA ALA A 453 17.30 8.03 9.50
C ALA A 453 18.49 7.15 9.07
N ASN A 454 18.46 5.86 9.37
CA ASN A 454 19.60 4.96 9.13
C ASN A 454 20.11 4.90 7.67
N PRO A 455 19.26 4.98 6.62
CA PRO A 455 19.72 4.96 5.23
C PRO A 455 20.62 6.13 4.83
N TYR A 456 20.57 7.24 5.57
CA TYR A 456 21.42 8.40 5.31
C TYR A 456 22.87 8.18 5.74
N PHE A 457 23.16 7.14 6.54
CA PHE A 457 24.49 6.84 7.01
C PHE A 457 25.11 5.67 6.23
N ALA A 458 26.44 5.72 6.09
CA ALA A 458 27.22 4.64 5.48
C ALA A 458 27.38 3.44 6.43
N ARG A 459 27.25 3.67 7.74
CA ARG A 459 27.29 2.66 8.80
C ARG A 459 25.96 2.70 9.56
N ASN A 460 25.68 1.63 10.29
CA ASN A 460 24.51 1.59 11.16
C ASN A 460 24.66 2.68 12.24
N LEU A 461 23.69 3.58 12.33
CA LEU A 461 23.64 4.57 13.41
C LEU A 461 23.35 3.88 14.75
N LEU A 462 22.46 2.90 14.73
CA LEU A 462 21.99 2.23 15.94
C LEU A 462 22.94 1.13 16.40
N ASP A 463 23.34 1.23 17.66
CA ASP A 463 23.98 0.18 18.41
C ASP A 463 22.95 -0.79 19.02
N CYS A 464 23.41 -1.92 19.55
CA CYS A 464 22.60 -2.98 20.16
C CYS A 464 21.52 -3.57 19.23
N THR A 465 21.69 -3.42 17.92
CA THR A 465 20.80 -4.04 16.94
C THR A 465 21.13 -5.53 16.79
N TYR A 466 20.09 -6.35 16.62
CA TYR A 466 20.22 -7.79 16.41
C TYR A 466 21.16 -8.08 15.23
N GLU A 467 22.27 -8.78 15.51
CA GLU A 467 23.34 -9.10 14.56
C GLU A 467 23.91 -7.86 13.82
N GLY A 468 23.83 -6.68 14.42
CA GLY A 468 24.29 -5.42 13.81
C GLY A 468 23.44 -4.96 12.61
N ARG A 469 22.22 -5.51 12.44
CA ARG A 469 21.35 -5.21 11.30
C ARG A 469 20.90 -3.74 11.31
N THR A 470 20.91 -3.15 10.13
CA THR A 470 20.45 -1.77 9.90
C THR A 470 18.93 -1.63 9.85
N PHE A 471 18.22 -2.73 9.66
CA PHE A 471 16.76 -2.80 9.51
C PHE A 471 16.13 -3.71 10.57
N VAL A 472 14.81 -3.62 10.73
CA VAL A 472 14.04 -4.49 11.64
C VAL A 472 13.95 -5.91 11.06
N PRO A 473 14.46 -6.97 11.71
CA PRO A 473 14.49 -8.31 11.12
C PRO A 473 13.12 -9.00 11.08
N ASN A 474 12.12 -8.50 11.82
CA ASN A 474 10.77 -9.07 11.98
C ASN A 474 10.73 -10.50 12.56
N GLN A 475 11.86 -10.95 13.11
CA GLN A 475 12.00 -12.18 13.90
C GLN A 475 11.71 -11.86 15.36
N VAL A 476 10.85 -12.62 16.02
CA VAL A 476 10.51 -12.43 17.43
C VAL A 476 11.48 -13.24 18.29
N PRO A 477 12.32 -12.58 19.11
CA PRO A 477 13.28 -13.26 19.96
C PRO A 477 12.60 -14.00 21.12
N SER A 478 13.22 -15.11 21.56
CA SER A 478 12.80 -15.76 22.80
C SER A 478 13.07 -14.86 24.01
N ARG A 479 12.33 -15.03 25.11
CA ARG A 479 12.56 -14.25 26.35
C ARG A 479 13.99 -14.37 26.87
N ALA A 480 14.59 -15.56 26.76
CA ALA A 480 15.98 -15.78 27.15
C ALA A 480 16.96 -15.01 26.25
N GLN A 481 16.68 -14.94 24.94
CA GLN A 481 17.46 -14.16 23.99
C GLN A 481 17.34 -12.66 24.27
N MET A 482 16.12 -12.12 24.42
CA MET A 482 15.90 -10.72 24.76
C MET A 482 16.67 -10.30 26.01
N ASN A 483 16.61 -11.11 27.06
CA ASN A 483 17.32 -10.80 28.31
C ASN A 483 18.85 -10.78 28.11
N ARG A 484 19.41 -11.65 27.26
CA ARG A 484 20.84 -11.63 26.93
C ARG A 484 21.22 -10.41 26.11
N GLU A 485 20.42 -10.04 25.12
CA GLU A 485 20.65 -8.86 24.27
C GLU A 485 20.60 -7.58 25.10
N ILE A 486 19.61 -7.44 25.98
CA ILE A 486 19.50 -6.29 26.90
C ILE A 486 20.69 -6.24 27.85
N ALA A 487 21.09 -7.38 28.43
CA ALA A 487 22.26 -7.44 29.33
C ALA A 487 23.55 -7.09 28.59
N SER A 488 23.73 -7.55 27.36
CA SER A 488 24.87 -7.21 26.50
C SER A 488 24.91 -5.72 26.21
N CYS A 489 23.77 -5.13 25.81
CA CYS A 489 23.67 -3.71 25.54
C CYS A 489 23.98 -2.85 26.78
N ALA A 490 23.48 -3.27 27.95
CA ALA A 490 23.74 -2.58 29.22
C ALA A 490 25.21 -2.70 29.67
N ALA A 491 25.88 -3.81 29.37
CA ALA A 491 27.28 -4.05 29.74
C ALA A 491 28.28 -3.10 29.06
N GLU A 492 27.93 -2.58 27.88
CA GLU A 492 28.72 -1.59 27.14
C GLU A 492 28.62 -0.17 27.72
N GLY A 493 27.85 0.02 28.79
CA GLY A 493 27.73 1.29 29.51
C GLY A 493 26.53 2.13 29.09
N ALA A 494 26.47 3.37 29.60
CA ALA A 494 25.38 4.29 29.34
C ALA A 494 25.55 4.95 27.95
N PRO A 495 24.60 4.81 27.00
CA PRO A 495 24.71 5.46 25.70
C PRO A 495 24.61 6.99 25.80
N GLU A 496 25.25 7.70 24.87
CA GLU A 496 25.11 9.15 24.76
C GLU A 496 23.68 9.55 24.35
N PHE A 497 23.06 8.76 23.48
CA PHE A 497 21.74 9.03 22.91
C PHE A 497 20.82 7.80 22.99
N LEU A 498 19.59 8.04 23.46
CA LEU A 498 18.49 7.09 23.38
C LEU A 498 17.38 7.67 22.52
N ILE A 499 16.84 6.90 21.59
CA ILE A 499 15.76 7.33 20.70
C ILE A 499 14.59 6.35 20.74
N GLY A 500 13.37 6.86 20.83
CA GLY A 500 12.22 6.00 20.60
C GLY A 500 10.86 6.63 20.82
N ASP A 501 9.89 6.03 20.13
CA ASP A 501 8.49 6.43 20.16
C ASP A 501 7.77 5.48 21.12
N THR A 502 7.78 5.83 22.40
CA THR A 502 7.12 5.01 23.43
C THR A 502 6.51 5.89 24.50
N ASP A 503 5.31 5.50 24.94
CA ASP A 503 4.65 6.09 26.11
C ASP A 503 5.29 5.61 27.43
N PHE A 504 6.21 4.64 27.36
CA PHE A 504 6.79 3.97 28.53
C PHE A 504 8.33 4.10 28.61
N PRO A 505 8.93 5.29 28.45
CA PRO A 505 10.40 5.43 28.41
C PRO A 505 11.05 4.91 29.70
N GLN A 506 10.40 5.09 30.85
CA GLN A 506 10.88 4.63 32.15
C GLN A 506 11.17 3.13 32.20
N TYR A 507 10.40 2.33 31.46
CA TYR A 507 10.61 0.90 31.36
C TYR A 507 11.99 0.59 30.75
N PHE A 508 12.36 1.28 29.65
CA PHE A 508 13.64 1.10 28.98
C PHE A 508 14.81 1.56 29.85
N PHE A 509 14.68 2.72 30.50
CA PHE A 509 15.69 3.18 31.45
C PHE A 509 15.94 2.13 32.54
N HIS A 510 14.87 1.59 33.14
CA HIS A 510 14.99 0.54 34.14
C HIS A 510 15.62 -0.75 33.58
N ARG A 511 15.16 -1.23 32.41
CA ARG A 511 15.68 -2.46 31.78
C ARG A 511 17.14 -2.37 31.38
N LEU A 512 17.64 -1.18 31.05
CA LEU A 512 19.05 -0.93 30.74
C LEU A 512 19.89 -0.56 31.97
N GLY A 513 19.30 -0.51 33.17
CA GLY A 513 20.01 -0.09 34.39
C GLY A 513 20.37 1.40 34.43
N LEU A 514 19.66 2.24 33.66
CA LEU A 514 19.89 3.67 33.52
C LEU A 514 18.96 4.46 34.44
N LYS A 515 19.41 5.63 34.91
CA LYS A 515 18.56 6.57 35.65
C LYS A 515 18.01 7.63 34.71
N ARG A 516 16.68 7.78 34.67
CA ARG A 516 16.01 8.79 33.84
C ARG A 516 16.52 10.22 34.09
N GLY A 517 16.88 10.54 35.34
CA GLY A 517 17.41 11.86 35.73
C GLY A 517 18.76 12.22 35.11
N ASP A 518 19.50 11.23 34.63
CA ASP A 518 20.81 11.44 33.99
C ASP A 518 20.67 11.85 32.52
N TYR A 519 19.45 11.88 31.97
CA TYR A 519 19.17 12.21 30.58
C TYR A 519 18.22 13.40 30.44
N ARG A 520 18.44 14.22 29.41
CA ARG A 520 17.56 15.32 28.99
C ARG A 520 16.86 14.95 27.71
N GLN A 521 15.54 15.16 27.68
CA GLN A 521 14.75 14.93 26.48
C GLN A 521 14.79 16.20 25.62
N ILE A 522 15.11 16.04 24.35
CA ILE A 522 15.02 17.09 23.33
C ILE A 522 14.11 16.62 22.21
N VAL A 523 13.40 17.56 21.59
CA VAL A 523 12.65 17.30 20.36
C VAL A 523 13.55 17.69 19.19
N VAL A 524 13.86 16.73 18.33
CA VAL A 524 14.75 16.94 17.17
C VAL A 524 13.96 17.31 15.93
N ALA A 525 12.73 16.82 15.81
CA ALA A 525 11.85 17.06 14.66
C ALA A 525 10.39 16.82 15.03
N SER A 526 9.48 17.34 14.21
CA SER A 526 8.05 17.04 14.27
C SER A 526 7.59 16.53 12.90
N GLN A 527 7.02 15.33 12.85
CA GLN A 527 6.51 14.74 11.61
C GLN A 527 4.99 14.91 11.49
N HIS A 528 4.52 15.04 10.26
CA HIS A 528 3.11 15.26 9.91
C HIS A 528 2.70 14.29 8.81
N VAL A 529 2.01 13.21 9.19
CA VAL A 529 1.62 12.16 8.25
C VAL A 529 0.19 12.41 7.77
N PRO A 530 -0.03 12.77 6.49
CA PRO A 530 -1.36 12.87 5.93
C PRO A 530 -1.96 11.49 5.66
N TRP A 531 -3.22 11.32 6.03
CA TRP A 531 -4.07 10.21 5.61
C TRP A 531 -5.38 10.77 5.03
N LYS A 532 -5.48 10.80 3.70
CA LYS A 532 -6.55 11.51 2.97
C LYS A 532 -6.58 13.00 3.37
N THR A 533 -7.54 13.39 4.21
CA THR A 533 -7.69 14.75 4.76
C THR A 533 -7.26 14.88 6.21
N TRP A 534 -6.93 13.77 6.87
CA TRP A 534 -6.45 13.75 8.24
C TRP A 534 -4.95 14.02 8.25
N VAL A 535 -4.46 14.64 9.30
CA VAL A 535 -3.03 14.79 9.56
C VAL A 535 -2.77 14.31 10.97
N THR A 536 -1.83 13.38 11.11
CA THR A 536 -1.34 12.93 12.40
C THR A 536 0.02 13.56 12.64
N SER A 537 0.13 14.35 13.71
CA SER A 537 1.38 14.99 14.12
C SER A 537 2.01 14.23 15.28
N SER A 538 3.34 14.11 15.26
CA SER A 538 4.11 13.57 16.39
C SER A 538 5.51 14.18 16.44
N ASP A 539 6.01 14.35 17.66
CA ASP A 539 7.36 14.85 17.90
C ASP A 539 8.33 13.68 18.08
N ILE A 540 9.51 13.80 17.48
CA ILE A 540 10.58 12.82 17.66
C ILE A 540 11.49 13.29 18.78
N ALA A 541 11.38 12.57 19.88
CA ALA A 541 12.16 12.82 21.08
C ALA A 541 13.44 11.97 21.11
N VAL A 542 14.55 12.63 21.44
CA VAL A 542 15.82 11.99 21.75
C VAL A 542 16.16 12.30 23.20
N TYR A 543 16.58 11.28 23.95
CA TYR A 543 17.09 11.45 25.30
C TYR A 543 18.61 11.46 25.26
N VAL A 544 19.18 12.60 25.60
CA VAL A 544 20.62 12.87 25.57
C VAL A 544 21.18 12.78 26.98
N ARG A 545 22.30 12.09 27.17
CA ARG A 545 22.99 12.03 28.46
C ARG A 545 23.40 13.44 28.90
N SER A 546 23.23 13.76 30.18
CA SER A 546 23.28 15.15 30.68
C SER A 546 24.64 15.83 30.53
N ASP A 547 25.73 15.07 30.52
CA ASP A 547 27.09 15.53 30.21
C ASP A 547 27.23 15.93 28.75
N VAL A 548 26.75 15.07 27.83
CA VAL A 548 26.74 15.32 26.37
C VAL A 548 25.82 16.47 26.01
N TYR A 549 24.67 16.58 26.67
CA TYR A 549 23.72 17.66 26.43
C TYR A 549 24.33 19.05 26.67
N ARG A 550 25.27 19.18 27.62
CA ARG A 550 25.96 20.45 27.92
C ARG A 550 26.97 20.84 26.85
N THR A 551 27.44 19.89 26.04
CA THR A 551 28.42 20.13 24.97
C THR A 551 27.76 20.30 23.61
N LEU A 552 26.48 19.93 23.47
CA LEU A 552 25.72 20.24 22.26
C LEU A 552 25.63 21.77 22.10
N PRO A 553 25.95 22.31 20.91
CA PRO A 553 25.64 23.69 20.59
C PRO A 553 24.14 23.86 20.83
N HIS A 554 23.75 24.67 21.81
CA HIS A 554 22.34 24.92 22.04
C HIS A 554 21.74 25.47 20.74
N ALA A 555 20.76 24.73 20.21
CA ALA A 555 20.00 25.08 19.01
C ALA A 555 19.36 26.46 19.15
#